data_AF-A0A3M6ZV59-F1
#
_entry.id   AF-A0A3M6ZV59-F1
#
_cell.length_a   1.000
_cell.length_b   1.000
_cell.length_c   1.000
_cell.angle_alpha   90.00
_cell.angle_beta   90.00
_cell.angle_gamma   90.00
#
_symmetry.space_group_name_H-M   'P 1'
#
loop_
_entity.id
_entity.type
_entity.pdbx_description
1 polymer ?
#
loop_
_entity_poly.entity_id
_entity_poly.type
_entity_poly.pdbx_seq_one_letter_code
_entity_poly.pdbx_strand_id
1 'polypeptide(L)'
;MLNDTWPEYILIRTVVFFLQSIGPLCTGYAFSILFQALLTTDKNVPLFQIISQLIRNVNAFQWYCFAEAAFYLLFRWYRLHLQGEAIHPPLRSQADRKALFEKVRSEIHDPRKFLSGWFRGANIEDIGRDDLKEFLSWAFWEGRTTEDDQKELEELTQKVEDMMGEGRFKPGRGTAKGLRLTLDPIEMDHRSLLWYTLIALVDTATHLRLLRNGLQYHSTPSTSFAIFPPRPLAHLTSTAPSPAPQLSYWLRPHTSRTRLPILYLHGIGVGLHPHVAFLHEQDRALNASSPPDDQVGILCLEVLQISSRLTTNPILPRSEFLA
;
A
#
# COMPACT_ATOMS: atom_id res chain seq x y z
N MET A 1 -13.14 9.21 9.96
CA MET A 1 -12.74 9.52 8.57
C MET A 1 -12.70 11.02 8.46
N LEU A 2 -11.67 11.58 7.81
CA LEU A 2 -11.58 13.02 7.57
C LEU A 2 -12.73 13.41 6.62
N ASN A 3 -13.43 14.49 6.90
CA ASN A 3 -14.48 15.03 6.05
C ASN A 3 -13.85 15.72 4.83
N ASP A 4 -14.62 15.81 3.75
CA ASP A 4 -14.22 16.51 2.53
C ASP A 4 -14.36 18.03 2.68
N THR A 5 -13.70 18.61 3.70
CA THR A 5 -13.69 20.05 3.95
C THR A 5 -12.35 20.67 3.58
N TRP A 6 -12.38 21.91 3.09
CA TRP A 6 -11.17 22.67 2.75
C TRP A 6 -10.14 22.76 3.88
N PRO A 7 -10.53 23.03 5.15
CA PRO A 7 -9.56 23.07 6.25
C PRO A 7 -8.86 21.73 6.49
N GLU A 8 -9.59 20.62 6.41
CA GLU A 8 -9.02 19.28 6.57
C GLU A 8 -8.08 18.92 5.42
N TYR A 9 -8.44 19.30 4.19
CA TYR A 9 -7.54 19.15 3.03
C TYR A 9 -6.24 19.94 3.21
N ILE A 10 -6.31 21.21 3.64
CA ILE A 10 -5.11 22.03 3.91
C ILE A 10 -4.27 21.37 4.99
N LEU A 11 -4.88 20.95 6.10
CA LEU A 11 -4.20 20.27 7.19
C LEU A 11 -3.45 19.02 6.70
N ILE A 12 -4.11 18.14 5.94
CA ILE A 12 -3.49 16.93 5.37
C ILE A 12 -2.31 17.31 4.48
N ARG A 13 -2.50 18.27 3.56
CA ARG A 13 -1.43 18.70 2.64
C ARG A 13 -0.24 19.28 3.39
N THR A 14 -0.49 20.06 4.43
CA THR A 14 0.56 20.62 5.29
C THR A 14 1.31 19.51 6.03
N VAL A 15 0.60 18.53 6.62
CA VAL A 15 1.23 17.39 7.31
C VAL A 15 2.08 16.56 6.34
N VAL A 16 1.54 16.26 5.15
CA VAL A 16 2.27 15.54 4.10
C VAL A 16 3.52 16.30 3.68
N PHE A 17 3.42 17.61 3.46
CA PHE A 17 4.55 18.46 3.12
C PHE A 17 5.65 18.41 4.18
N PHE A 18 5.30 18.54 5.47
CA PHE A 18 6.29 18.44 6.55
C PHE A 18 6.95 17.06 6.60
N LEU A 19 6.17 15.99 6.55
CA LEU A 19 6.70 14.62 6.60
C LEU A 19 7.61 14.30 5.40
N GLN A 20 7.25 14.77 4.20
CA GLN A 20 8.05 14.59 2.98
C GLN A 20 9.30 15.49 2.94
N SER A 21 9.31 16.60 3.67
CA SER A 21 10.47 17.51 3.74
C SER A 21 11.60 16.96 4.61
N ILE A 22 11.31 16.04 5.54
CA ILE A 22 12.27 15.48 6.49
C ILE A 22 13.46 14.83 5.77
N GLY A 23 13.21 13.94 4.80
CA GLY A 23 14.27 13.24 4.06
C GLY A 23 15.26 14.18 3.36
N PRO A 24 14.79 15.11 2.50
CA PRO A 24 15.63 16.12 1.86
C PRO A 24 16.39 17.02 2.84
N LEU A 25 15.73 17.51 3.90
CA LEU A 25 16.36 18.39 4.89
C LEU A 25 17.46 17.65 5.67
N CYS A 26 17.20 16.42 6.12
CA CYS A 26 18.20 15.59 6.78
C CYS A 26 19.37 15.25 5.85
N THR A 27 19.12 15.05 4.56
CA THR A 27 20.18 14.84 3.57
C THR A 27 21.05 16.08 3.37
N GLY A 28 20.43 17.26 3.22
CA GLY A 28 21.17 18.53 3.13
C GLY A 28 22.01 18.80 4.38
N TYR A 29 21.44 18.55 5.56
CA TYR A 29 22.14 18.69 6.83
C TYR A 29 23.30 17.69 6.97
N ALA A 30 23.07 16.40 6.70
CA ALA A 30 24.11 15.37 6.71
C ALA A 30 25.26 15.70 5.76
N PHE A 31 24.95 16.17 4.54
CA PHE A 31 25.94 16.61 3.58
C PHE A 31 26.74 17.82 4.09
N SER A 32 26.09 18.79 4.74
CA SER A 32 26.77 19.97 5.29
C SER A 32 27.79 19.60 6.37
N ILE A 33 27.48 18.62 7.23
CA ILE A 33 28.40 18.10 8.25
C ILE A 33 29.60 17.42 7.59
N LEU A 34 29.35 16.54 6.61
CA LEU A 34 30.42 15.84 5.89
C LEU A 34 31.33 16.81 5.15
N PHE A 35 30.74 17.83 4.53
CA PHE A 35 31.48 18.86 3.81
C PHE A 35 32.33 19.72 4.76
N GLN A 36 31.80 20.12 5.92
CA GLN A 36 32.57 20.83 6.94
C GLN A 36 33.74 19.98 7.48
N ALA A 37 33.52 18.69 7.72
CA ALA A 37 34.58 17.78 8.15
C ALA A 37 35.70 17.66 7.10
N LEU A 38 35.34 17.64 5.82
CA LEU A 38 36.31 17.59 4.72
C LEU A 38 37.11 18.91 4.59
N LEU A 39 36.47 20.06 4.80
CA LEU A 39 37.12 21.37 4.69
C LEU A 39 38.05 21.69 5.87
N THR A 40 37.72 21.21 7.08
CA THR A 40 38.46 21.52 8.31
C THR A 40 39.62 20.56 8.57
N THR A 41 39.65 19.42 7.90
CA THR A 41 40.67 18.40 8.09
C THR A 41 41.87 18.64 7.18
N ASP A 42 43.08 18.53 7.73
CA ASP A 42 44.32 18.61 6.96
C ASP A 42 44.38 17.51 5.88
N LYS A 43 44.88 17.85 4.69
CA LYS A 43 44.88 16.98 3.48
C LYS A 43 45.71 15.70 3.66
N ASN A 44 46.57 15.68 4.68
CA ASN A 44 47.45 14.56 4.99
C ASN A 44 46.80 13.52 5.92
N VAL A 45 45.59 13.77 6.43
CA VAL A 45 44.88 12.82 7.29
C VAL A 45 44.15 11.80 6.42
N PRO A 46 44.34 10.48 6.65
CA PRO A 46 43.65 9.46 5.87
C PRO A 46 42.14 9.50 6.14
N LEU A 47 41.34 9.28 5.09
CA LEU A 47 39.87 9.34 5.12
C LEU A 47 39.25 8.51 6.26
N PHE A 48 39.83 7.35 6.58
CA PHE A 48 39.38 6.49 7.68
C PHE A 48 39.43 7.19 9.06
N GLN A 49 40.45 8.01 9.31
CA GLN A 49 40.57 8.76 10.57
C GLN A 49 39.52 9.87 10.66
N ILE A 50 39.20 10.52 9.53
CA ILE A 50 38.13 11.52 9.43
C ILE A 50 36.78 10.90 9.76
N ILE A 51 36.47 9.75 9.15
CA ILE A 51 35.25 8.98 9.41
C ILE A 51 35.19 8.56 10.89
N SER A 52 36.30 8.08 11.45
CA SER A 52 36.37 7.64 12.84
C SER A 52 36.17 8.79 13.85
N GLN A 53 36.68 9.99 13.54
CA GLN A 53 36.43 11.19 14.35
C GLN A 53 34.97 11.64 14.24
N LEU A 54 34.41 11.61 13.04
CA LEU A 54 33.01 11.95 12.80
C LEU A 54 32.09 11.03 13.61
N ILE A 55 32.26 9.71 13.50
CA ILE A 55 31.45 8.72 14.23
C ILE A 55 31.48 8.96 15.75
N ARG A 56 32.64 9.38 16.30
CA ARG A 56 32.79 9.63 17.74
C ARG A 56 32.18 10.94 18.22
N ASN A 57 32.15 11.96 17.36
CA ASN A 57 31.72 13.31 17.72
C ASN A 57 30.26 13.63 17.33
N VAL A 58 29.59 12.70 16.65
CA VAL A 58 28.21 12.86 16.20
C VAL A 58 27.23 12.60 17.34
N ASN A 59 26.32 13.55 17.56
CA ASN A 59 25.26 13.42 18.57
C ASN A 59 24.07 12.58 18.07
N ALA A 60 23.13 12.23 18.96
CA ALA A 60 21.98 11.39 18.62
C ALA A 60 21.10 11.97 17.49
N PHE A 61 20.91 13.29 17.45
CA PHE A 61 20.13 13.95 16.40
C PHE A 61 20.83 13.86 15.04
N GLN A 62 22.15 14.06 15.01
CA GLN A 62 22.92 13.91 13.78
C GLN A 62 22.92 12.46 13.29
N TRP A 63 23.01 11.47 14.19
CA TRP A 63 22.83 10.05 13.83
C TRP A 63 21.47 9.78 13.20
N TYR A 64 20.40 10.34 13.78
CA TYR A 64 19.07 10.27 13.18
C TYR A 64 19.04 10.91 11.79
N CYS A 65 19.61 12.10 11.60
CA CYS A 65 19.68 12.75 10.30
C CYS A 65 20.47 11.92 9.26
N PHE A 66 21.56 11.27 9.65
CA PHE A 66 22.30 10.35 8.77
C PHE A 66 21.47 9.13 8.40
N ALA A 67 20.76 8.52 9.35
CA ALA A 67 19.88 7.39 9.09
C ALA A 67 18.73 7.78 8.15
N GLU A 68 18.08 8.92 8.41
CA GLU A 68 17.02 9.50 7.58
C GLU A 68 17.51 9.81 6.16
N ALA A 69 18.71 10.39 6.03
CA ALA A 69 19.33 10.64 4.73
C ALA A 69 19.61 9.33 3.97
N ALA A 70 20.19 8.33 4.63
CA ALA A 70 20.46 7.03 4.02
C ALA A 70 19.18 6.35 3.54
N PHE A 71 18.12 6.39 4.34
CA PHE A 71 16.82 5.82 4.00
C PHE A 71 16.17 6.59 2.84
N TYR A 72 16.19 7.92 2.87
CA TYR A 72 15.69 8.73 1.77
C TYR A 72 16.43 8.42 0.46
N LEU A 73 17.76 8.37 0.48
CA LEU A 73 18.57 8.03 -0.69
C LEU A 73 18.30 6.61 -1.21
N LEU A 74 18.11 5.64 -0.31
CA LEU A 74 17.69 4.28 -0.67
C LEU A 74 16.36 4.29 -1.43
N PHE A 75 15.34 5.01 -0.94
CA PHE A 75 14.06 5.11 -1.63
C PHE A 75 14.13 5.90 -2.93
N ARG A 76 15.04 6.89 -3.02
CA ARG A 76 15.31 7.60 -4.28
C ARG A 76 15.93 6.68 -5.32
N TRP A 77 16.89 5.84 -4.93
CA TRP A 77 17.46 4.80 -5.80
C TRP A 77 16.40 3.76 -6.17
N TYR A 78 15.63 3.27 -5.20
CA TYR A 78 14.58 2.28 -5.44
C TYR A 78 13.49 2.80 -6.37
N ARG A 79 13.15 4.09 -6.28
CA ARG A 79 12.23 4.73 -7.24
C ARG A 79 12.71 4.60 -8.68
N LEU A 80 14.01 4.77 -8.92
CA LEU A 80 14.60 4.62 -10.26
C LEU A 80 14.52 3.16 -10.71
N HIS A 81 14.81 2.23 -9.80
CA HIS A 81 14.69 0.80 -10.07
C HIS A 81 13.26 0.37 -10.43
N LEU A 82 12.25 0.96 -9.78
CA LEU A 82 10.83 0.70 -10.04
C LEU A 82 10.33 1.20 -11.40
N GLN A 83 11.08 2.05 -12.11
CA GLN A 83 10.68 2.50 -13.45
C GLN A 83 11.03 1.48 -14.56
N GLY A 84 11.54 0.29 -14.21
CA GLY A 84 11.76 -0.79 -15.16
C GLY A 84 10.45 -1.27 -15.80
N GLU A 85 10.56 -1.79 -17.03
CA GLU A 85 9.40 -2.32 -17.75
C GLU A 85 8.75 -3.48 -17.00
N ALA A 86 7.42 -3.52 -16.99
CA ALA A 86 6.67 -4.61 -16.39
C ALA A 86 6.87 -5.92 -17.18
N ILE A 87 6.97 -7.04 -16.46
CA ILE A 87 6.96 -8.36 -17.09
C ILE A 87 5.50 -8.72 -17.37
N HIS A 88 5.12 -8.67 -18.64
CA HIS A 88 3.76 -8.98 -19.06
C HIS A 88 3.55 -10.49 -19.29
N PRO A 89 2.37 -11.04 -18.95
CA PRO A 89 2.03 -12.40 -19.31
C PRO A 89 1.94 -12.57 -20.85
N PRO A 90 1.92 -13.82 -21.35
CA PRO A 90 1.59 -14.10 -22.74
C PRO A 90 0.25 -13.48 -23.13
N LEU A 91 0.17 -12.97 -24.36
CA LEU A 91 -1.07 -12.40 -24.87
C LEU A 91 -2.16 -13.47 -24.95
N ARG A 92 -3.38 -13.07 -24.56
CA ARG A 92 -4.56 -13.91 -24.71
C ARG A 92 -4.87 -14.10 -26.19
N SER A 93 -5.46 -15.25 -26.54
CA SER A 93 -5.98 -15.46 -27.89
C SER A 93 -7.12 -14.47 -28.19
N GLN A 94 -7.39 -14.23 -29.47
CA GLN A 94 -8.52 -13.38 -29.88
C GLN A 94 -9.87 -13.86 -29.31
N ALA A 95 -10.10 -15.17 -29.26
CA ALA A 95 -11.32 -15.73 -28.69
C ALA A 95 -11.43 -15.42 -27.19
N ASP A 96 -10.33 -15.57 -26.45
CA ASP A 96 -10.28 -15.27 -25.01
C ASP A 96 -10.44 -13.77 -24.72
N ARG A 97 -9.86 -12.89 -25.55
CA ARG A 97 -10.04 -11.44 -25.44
C ARG A 97 -11.50 -11.04 -25.63
N LYS A 98 -12.17 -11.59 -26.65
CA LYS A 98 -13.60 -11.36 -26.89
C LYS A 98 -14.45 -11.89 -25.73
N ALA A 99 -14.19 -13.09 -25.24
CA ALA A 99 -14.89 -13.64 -24.08
C ALA A 99 -14.70 -12.78 -22.82
N LEU A 100 -13.47 -12.29 -22.58
CA LEU A 100 -13.17 -11.39 -21.48
C LEU A 100 -13.91 -10.05 -21.62
N PHE A 101 -13.93 -9.47 -22.82
CA PHE A 101 -14.65 -8.22 -23.08
C PHE A 101 -16.15 -8.37 -22.80
N GLU A 102 -16.78 -9.44 -23.31
CA GLU A 102 -18.21 -9.69 -23.08
C GLU A 102 -18.53 -9.91 -21.60
N LYS A 103 -17.65 -10.61 -20.88
CA LYS A 103 -17.78 -10.77 -19.43
C LYS A 103 -17.68 -9.43 -18.71
N VAL A 104 -16.65 -8.63 -18.99
CA VAL A 104 -16.49 -7.30 -18.38
C VAL A 104 -17.71 -6.42 -18.68
N ARG A 105 -18.18 -6.41 -19.93
CA ARG A 105 -19.37 -5.69 -20.34
C ARG A 105 -20.62 -6.08 -19.54
N SER A 106 -20.81 -7.38 -19.27
CA SER A 106 -21.98 -7.86 -18.52
C SER A 106 -22.02 -7.40 -17.06
N GLU A 107 -20.87 -7.08 -16.48
CA GLU A 107 -20.74 -6.60 -15.10
C GLU A 107 -20.77 -5.07 -14.98
N ILE A 108 -20.73 -4.35 -16.10
CA ILE A 108 -20.77 -2.88 -16.12
C ILE A 108 -22.23 -2.42 -16.09
N HIS A 109 -22.68 -1.95 -14.92
CA HIS A 109 -24.01 -1.35 -14.77
C HIS A 109 -24.09 0.11 -15.25
N ASP A 110 -23.02 0.88 -15.07
CA ASP A 110 -22.90 2.28 -15.51
C ASP A 110 -21.61 2.46 -16.33
N PRO A 111 -21.71 2.41 -17.67
CA PRO A 111 -20.55 2.53 -18.55
C PRO A 111 -19.83 3.88 -18.42
N ARG A 112 -20.58 4.97 -18.23
CA ARG A 112 -20.01 6.32 -18.13
C ARG A 112 -19.19 6.45 -16.86
N LYS A 113 -19.73 6.04 -15.72
CA LYS A 113 -19.01 6.08 -14.44
C LYS A 113 -17.83 5.12 -14.42
N PHE A 114 -17.98 3.93 -15.01
CA PHE A 114 -16.89 2.96 -15.13
C PHE A 114 -15.71 3.55 -15.91
N LEU A 115 -15.97 4.09 -17.11
CA LEU A 115 -14.92 4.66 -17.95
C LEU A 115 -14.33 5.93 -17.33
N SER A 116 -15.17 6.83 -16.80
CA SER A 116 -14.71 8.03 -16.08
C SER A 116 -13.76 7.67 -14.94
N GLY A 117 -14.04 6.61 -14.18
CA GLY A 117 -13.15 6.11 -13.12
C GLY A 117 -11.76 5.73 -13.63
N TRP A 118 -11.68 5.02 -14.76
CA TRP A 118 -10.42 4.69 -15.42
C TRP A 118 -9.68 5.90 -16.02
N PHE A 119 -10.39 7.00 -16.25
CA PHE A 119 -9.85 8.28 -16.71
C PHE A 119 -9.78 9.32 -15.59
N ARG A 120 -9.52 8.89 -14.35
CA ARG A 120 -9.29 9.76 -13.18
C ARG A 120 -10.46 10.68 -12.82
N GLY A 121 -11.68 10.23 -13.08
CA GLY A 121 -12.91 10.99 -12.85
C GLY A 121 -13.19 12.05 -13.91
N ALA A 122 -12.54 11.99 -15.09
CA ALA A 122 -12.80 12.91 -16.18
C ALA A 122 -14.23 12.77 -16.73
N ASN A 123 -14.77 13.85 -17.27
CA ASN A 123 -16.00 13.80 -18.04
C ASN A 123 -15.78 13.04 -19.35
N ILE A 124 -16.81 12.39 -19.87
CA ILE A 124 -16.69 11.54 -21.08
C ILE A 124 -16.35 12.38 -22.31
N GLU A 125 -16.79 13.63 -22.33
CA GLU A 125 -16.56 14.60 -23.40
C GLU A 125 -15.09 15.03 -23.50
N ASP A 126 -14.33 14.89 -22.41
CA ASP A 126 -12.89 15.20 -22.32
C ASP A 126 -12.01 14.02 -22.79
N ILE A 127 -12.61 12.83 -22.96
CA ILE A 127 -11.92 11.62 -23.41
C ILE A 127 -11.88 11.61 -24.94
N GLY A 128 -10.67 11.55 -25.50
CA GLY A 128 -10.46 11.38 -26.93
C GLY A 128 -10.63 9.93 -27.36
N ARG A 129 -11.06 9.72 -28.60
CA ARG A 129 -11.18 8.38 -29.20
C ARG A 129 -9.82 7.68 -29.27
N ASP A 130 -8.75 8.43 -29.51
CA ASP A 130 -7.39 7.89 -29.54
C ASP A 130 -6.94 7.44 -28.14
N ASP A 131 -7.30 8.19 -27.10
CA ASP A 131 -6.98 7.83 -25.70
C ASP A 131 -7.76 6.59 -25.25
N LEU A 132 -9.02 6.43 -25.71
CA LEU A 132 -9.79 5.22 -25.51
C LEU A 132 -9.13 4.00 -26.17
N LYS A 133 -8.63 4.15 -27.41
CA LYS A 133 -7.91 3.07 -28.10
C LYS A 133 -6.63 2.69 -27.36
N GLU A 134 -5.87 3.67 -26.86
CA GLU A 134 -4.70 3.39 -26.01
C GLU A 134 -5.07 2.66 -24.73
N PHE A 135 -6.18 3.04 -24.09
CA PHE A 135 -6.72 2.35 -22.92
C PHE A 135 -7.12 0.90 -23.22
N LEU A 136 -7.84 0.65 -24.32
CA LEU A 136 -8.25 -0.70 -24.72
C LEU A 136 -7.05 -1.57 -25.16
N SER A 137 -6.10 -0.98 -25.87
CA SER A 137 -4.81 -1.61 -26.23
C SER A 137 -4.07 -2.05 -24.96
N TRP A 138 -4.02 -1.20 -23.94
CA TRP A 138 -3.48 -1.58 -22.64
C TRP A 138 -4.29 -2.70 -21.98
N ALA A 139 -5.62 -2.58 -21.89
CA ALA A 139 -6.45 -3.51 -21.14
C ALA A 139 -6.47 -4.94 -21.71
N PHE A 140 -6.39 -5.10 -23.03
CA PHE A 140 -6.53 -6.41 -23.70
C PHE A 140 -5.24 -6.92 -24.35
N TRP A 141 -4.30 -6.03 -24.72
CA TRP A 141 -3.01 -6.37 -25.34
C TRP A 141 -1.79 -5.93 -24.53
N GLU A 142 -1.97 -5.41 -23.31
CA GLU A 142 -0.85 -4.89 -22.51
C GLU A 142 -0.06 -3.79 -23.26
N GLY A 143 -0.71 -3.08 -24.19
CA GLY A 143 -0.06 -2.07 -25.04
C GLY A 143 0.71 -2.62 -26.23
N ARG A 144 0.70 -3.94 -26.47
CA ARG A 144 1.47 -4.63 -27.53
C ARG A 144 0.64 -4.93 -28.78
N THR A 145 -0.27 -4.02 -29.14
CA THR A 145 -1.14 -4.17 -30.32
C THR A 145 -0.32 -4.10 -31.61
N THR A 146 -0.56 -5.03 -32.54
CA THR A 146 0.08 -5.06 -33.87
C THR A 146 -0.84 -4.52 -34.97
N GLU A 147 -0.35 -4.39 -36.21
CA GLU A 147 -1.18 -3.97 -37.35
C GLU A 147 -2.36 -4.93 -37.60
N ASP A 148 -2.16 -6.23 -37.39
CA ASP A 148 -3.20 -7.26 -37.55
C ASP A 148 -4.32 -7.13 -36.50
N ASP A 149 -3.99 -6.62 -35.30
CA ASP A 149 -4.94 -6.43 -34.20
C ASP A 149 -5.79 -5.15 -34.37
N GLN A 150 -5.40 -4.23 -35.26
CA GLN A 150 -6.04 -2.92 -35.40
C GLN A 150 -7.54 -3.03 -35.74
N LYS A 151 -7.92 -4.07 -36.49
CA LYS A 151 -9.32 -4.35 -36.81
C LYS A 151 -10.11 -4.77 -35.55
N GLU A 152 -9.54 -5.67 -34.73
CA GLU A 152 -10.17 -6.11 -33.48
C GLU A 152 -10.28 -4.95 -32.47
N LEU A 153 -9.24 -4.12 -32.39
CA LEU A 153 -9.25 -2.93 -31.53
C LEU A 153 -10.33 -1.93 -31.96
N GLU A 154 -10.51 -1.70 -33.27
CA GLU A 154 -11.58 -0.87 -33.79
C GLU A 154 -12.97 -1.44 -33.44
N GLU A 155 -13.16 -2.75 -33.60
CA GLU A 155 -14.39 -3.44 -33.21
C GLU A 155 -14.71 -3.24 -31.72
N LEU A 156 -13.71 -3.40 -30.83
CA LEU A 156 -13.91 -3.17 -29.39
C LEU A 156 -14.17 -1.70 -29.06
N THR A 157 -13.48 -0.78 -29.75
CA THR A 157 -13.69 0.66 -29.57
C THR A 157 -15.13 1.04 -29.91
N GLN A 158 -15.65 0.56 -31.03
CA GLN A 158 -17.03 0.80 -31.44
C GLN A 158 -18.02 0.22 -30.43
N LYS A 159 -17.78 -1.00 -29.91
CA LYS A 159 -18.64 -1.57 -28.87
C LYS A 159 -18.68 -0.71 -27.60
N VAL A 160 -17.56 -0.10 -27.21
CA VAL A 160 -17.52 0.83 -26.07
C VAL A 160 -18.26 2.12 -26.39
N GLU A 161 -18.13 2.65 -27.61
CA GLU A 161 -18.91 3.80 -28.09
C GLU A 161 -20.42 3.52 -28.02
N ASP A 162 -20.84 2.34 -28.48
CA ASP A 162 -22.24 1.91 -28.45
C ASP A 162 -22.78 1.80 -27.01
N MET A 163 -21.93 1.37 -26.05
CA MET A 163 -22.28 1.34 -24.63
C MET A 163 -22.51 2.73 -24.02
N MET A 164 -22.02 3.80 -24.63
CA MET A 164 -22.19 5.19 -24.15
C MET A 164 -23.49 5.85 -24.65
N GLY A 165 -24.24 5.17 -25.53
CA GLY A 165 -25.49 5.66 -26.12
C GLY A 165 -25.25 6.73 -27.18
N GLU A 166 -25.35 8.01 -26.80
CA GLU A 166 -25.41 9.14 -27.75
C GLU A 166 -24.12 9.97 -27.81
N GLY A 167 -23.12 9.68 -26.97
CA GLY A 167 -21.87 10.44 -26.91
C GLY A 167 -20.76 9.76 -27.71
N ARG A 168 -20.49 10.25 -28.93
CA ARG A 168 -19.21 9.94 -29.58
C ARG A 168 -18.08 10.63 -28.83
N PHE A 169 -17.01 9.89 -28.54
CA PHE A 169 -15.80 10.48 -27.98
C PHE A 169 -15.28 11.58 -28.91
N LYS A 170 -14.57 12.54 -28.33
CA LYS A 170 -13.95 13.61 -29.11
C LYS A 170 -13.02 12.97 -30.15
N PRO A 171 -13.10 13.36 -31.45
CA PRO A 171 -12.19 12.84 -32.45
C PRO A 171 -10.75 13.25 -32.13
N GLY A 172 -9.83 12.30 -32.27
CA GLY A 172 -8.42 12.48 -31.90
C GLY A 172 -8.17 12.31 -30.40
N ARG A 173 -7.17 13.02 -29.89
CA ARG A 173 -6.83 13.08 -28.46
C ARG A 173 -7.66 14.11 -27.69
N GLY A 174 -8.04 13.72 -26.49
CA GLY A 174 -8.75 14.53 -25.50
C GLY A 174 -7.80 15.24 -24.54
N THR A 175 -8.37 15.79 -23.48
CA THR A 175 -7.65 16.40 -22.35
C THR A 175 -7.51 15.42 -21.18
N ALA A 176 -8.35 14.38 -21.14
CA ALA A 176 -8.33 13.36 -20.11
C ALA A 176 -7.13 12.41 -20.25
N LYS A 177 -6.66 11.87 -19.11
CA LYS A 177 -5.59 10.86 -19.07
C LYS A 177 -6.12 9.56 -18.48
N GLY A 178 -6.04 8.49 -19.26
CA GLY A 178 -6.34 7.14 -18.79
C GLY A 178 -5.33 6.62 -17.77
N LEU A 179 -5.74 5.65 -16.97
CA LEU A 179 -4.88 4.86 -16.10
C LEU A 179 -4.47 3.57 -16.82
N ARG A 180 -3.16 3.36 -17.01
CA ARG A 180 -2.59 2.14 -17.58
C ARG A 180 -1.60 1.54 -16.59
N LEU A 181 -2.11 0.73 -15.68
CA LEU A 181 -1.40 0.33 -14.46
C LEU A 181 -0.04 -0.38 -14.69
N THR A 182 0.17 -0.97 -15.86
CA THR A 182 1.41 -1.68 -16.22
C THR A 182 2.33 -0.89 -17.14
N LEU A 183 1.90 0.26 -17.67
CA LEU A 183 2.64 1.07 -18.64
C LEU A 183 2.94 2.48 -18.13
N ASP A 184 2.04 3.06 -17.34
CA ASP A 184 2.23 4.38 -16.77
C ASP A 184 3.33 4.35 -15.69
N PRO A 185 4.09 5.45 -15.52
CA PRO A 185 5.19 5.51 -14.55
C PRO A 185 4.68 5.30 -13.13
N ILE A 186 5.44 4.55 -12.34
CA ILE A 186 5.12 4.31 -10.93
C ILE A 186 5.40 5.57 -10.12
N GLU A 187 4.35 6.26 -9.70
CA GLU A 187 4.42 7.38 -8.77
C GLU A 187 4.67 6.85 -7.34
N MET A 188 5.94 6.75 -6.95
CA MET A 188 6.34 6.38 -5.60
C MET A 188 6.86 7.59 -4.81
N ASP A 189 6.24 7.81 -3.65
CA ASP A 189 6.73 8.72 -2.61
C ASP A 189 7.41 7.95 -1.48
N HIS A 190 8.48 8.55 -0.94
CA HIS A 190 9.14 8.02 0.25
C HIS A 190 8.30 8.34 1.49
N ARG A 191 8.25 7.39 2.42
CA ARG A 191 7.79 7.63 3.80
C ARG A 191 9.02 7.69 4.67
N SER A 192 9.18 8.74 5.48
CA SER A 192 10.37 8.96 6.31
C SER A 192 10.56 7.87 7.37
N LEU A 193 11.78 7.74 7.92
CA LEU A 193 12.01 6.92 9.11
C LEU A 193 11.16 7.42 10.28
N LEU A 194 10.94 8.73 10.39
CA LEU A 194 9.99 9.27 11.36
C LEU A 194 8.59 8.65 11.20
N TRP A 195 8.07 8.58 9.97
CA TRP A 195 6.77 7.96 9.70
C TRP A 195 6.74 6.50 10.18
N TYR A 196 7.75 5.70 9.83
CA TYR A 196 7.81 4.31 10.28
C TYR A 196 7.99 4.19 11.80
N THR A 197 8.66 5.14 12.44
CA THR A 197 8.74 5.21 13.91
C THR A 197 7.36 5.46 14.52
N LEU A 198 6.56 6.38 13.96
CA LEU A 198 5.18 6.60 14.39
C LEU A 198 4.33 5.33 14.19
N ILE A 199 4.47 4.63 13.07
CA ILE A 199 3.79 3.35 12.84
C ILE A 199 4.20 2.29 13.87
N ALA A 200 5.48 2.23 14.27
CA ALA A 200 5.94 1.32 15.32
C ALA A 200 5.29 1.62 16.68
N LEU A 201 5.17 2.92 17.02
CA LEU A 201 4.55 3.35 18.28
C LEU A 201 3.04 3.08 18.30
N VAL A 202 2.33 3.41 17.22
CA VAL A 202 0.89 3.15 17.07
C VAL A 202 0.60 1.66 17.15
N ASP A 203 1.44 0.83 16.53
CA ASP A 203 1.35 -0.63 16.61
C ASP A 203 1.56 -1.16 18.01
N THR A 204 2.60 -0.70 18.70
CA THR A 204 2.89 -1.09 20.07
C THR A 204 1.72 -0.74 20.99
N ALA A 205 1.16 0.47 20.84
CA ALA A 205 -0.02 0.89 21.60
C ALA A 205 -1.25 0.04 21.26
N THR A 206 -1.45 -0.30 19.98
CA THR A 206 -2.54 -1.18 19.51
C THR A 206 -2.42 -2.57 20.11
N HIS A 207 -1.21 -3.13 20.08
CA HIS A 207 -0.87 -4.43 20.64
C HIS A 207 -1.18 -4.50 22.14
N LEU A 208 -0.71 -3.51 22.91
CA LEU A 208 -0.99 -3.41 24.34
C LEU A 208 -2.49 -3.28 24.64
N ARG A 209 -3.23 -2.52 23.83
CA ARG A 209 -4.69 -2.38 24.00
C ARG A 209 -5.43 -3.70 23.72
N LEU A 210 -5.02 -4.45 22.69
CA LEU A 210 -5.64 -5.73 22.37
C LEU A 210 -5.31 -6.81 23.43
N LEU A 211 -4.08 -6.83 23.95
CA LEU A 211 -3.73 -7.66 25.12
C LEU A 211 -4.57 -7.29 26.34
N ARG A 212 -4.71 -5.98 26.63
CA ARG A 212 -5.54 -5.50 27.75
C ARG A 212 -7.01 -5.90 27.60
N ASN A 213 -7.50 -6.01 26.36
CA ASN A 213 -8.86 -6.49 26.06
C ASN A 213 -8.98 -8.02 26.15
N GLY A 214 -7.90 -8.75 26.48
CA GLY A 214 -7.91 -10.19 26.67
C GLY A 214 -7.89 -11.01 25.38
N LEU A 215 -7.49 -10.41 24.25
CA LEU A 215 -7.27 -11.17 23.02
C LEU A 215 -5.88 -11.83 23.06
N GLN A 216 -5.81 -13.05 22.56
CA GLN A 216 -4.59 -13.82 22.41
C GLN A 216 -3.94 -13.48 21.07
N TYR A 217 -2.63 -13.26 21.07
CA TYR A 217 -1.90 -12.95 19.84
C TYR A 217 -1.17 -14.18 19.32
N HIS A 218 -1.25 -14.42 18.02
CA HIS A 218 -0.57 -15.54 17.36
C HIS A 218 0.26 -15.01 16.21
N SER A 219 1.56 -15.32 16.21
CA SER A 219 2.49 -14.84 15.20
C SER A 219 3.63 -15.81 14.94
N THR A 220 4.42 -15.52 13.91
CA THR A 220 5.68 -16.20 13.61
C THR A 220 6.85 -15.21 13.71
N PRO A 221 8.11 -15.69 13.84
CA PRO A 221 9.28 -14.82 13.76
C PRO A 221 9.30 -13.97 12.47
N SER A 222 8.79 -14.49 11.36
CA SER A 222 8.68 -13.74 10.09
C SER A 222 7.74 -12.54 10.24
N THR A 223 6.53 -12.74 10.79
CA THR A 223 5.54 -11.67 11.00
C THR A 223 5.93 -10.66 12.10
N SER A 224 7.03 -10.90 12.83
CA SER A 224 7.53 -10.01 13.87
C SER A 224 8.83 -9.30 13.49
N PHE A 225 9.76 -9.98 12.81
CA PHE A 225 11.11 -9.45 12.53
C PHE A 225 11.43 -9.29 11.05
N ALA A 226 10.79 -10.02 10.13
CA ALA A 226 10.98 -9.87 8.69
C ALA A 226 10.07 -8.77 8.09
N ILE A 227 9.85 -7.72 8.87
CA ILE A 227 8.99 -6.58 8.54
C ILE A 227 9.64 -5.29 9.06
N PHE A 228 9.33 -4.17 8.42
CA PHE A 228 9.76 -2.86 8.87
C PHE A 228 8.56 -1.94 9.13
N PRO A 229 8.47 -1.33 10.33
CA PRO A 229 9.34 -1.51 11.49
C PRO A 229 9.16 -2.89 12.16
N PRO A 230 10.21 -3.44 12.82
CA PRO A 230 10.12 -4.71 13.54
C PRO A 230 9.22 -4.59 14.78
N ARG A 231 8.62 -5.71 15.20
CA ARG A 231 7.62 -5.80 16.27
C ARG A 231 8.07 -6.73 17.39
N PRO A 232 9.10 -6.35 18.18
CA PRO A 232 9.64 -7.21 19.23
C PRO A 232 8.60 -7.53 20.31
N LEU A 233 7.77 -6.57 20.71
CA LEU A 233 6.70 -6.80 21.69
C LEU A 233 5.71 -7.88 21.21
N ALA A 234 5.38 -7.86 19.93
CA ALA A 234 4.46 -8.83 19.34
C ALA A 234 5.02 -10.25 19.41
N HIS A 235 6.32 -10.42 19.16
CA HIS A 235 6.98 -11.71 19.32
C HIS A 235 7.00 -12.18 20.78
N LEU A 236 7.40 -11.31 21.70
CA LEU A 236 7.56 -11.63 23.13
C LEU A 236 6.24 -12.00 23.81
N THR A 237 5.12 -11.49 23.31
CA THR A 237 3.78 -11.70 23.89
C THR A 237 2.92 -12.66 23.07
N SER A 238 3.50 -13.30 22.04
CA SER A 238 2.81 -14.29 21.23
C SER A 238 2.41 -15.49 22.09
N THR A 239 1.13 -15.83 22.09
CA THR A 239 0.56 -16.96 22.84
C THR A 239 0.96 -18.30 22.22
N ALA A 240 0.91 -18.40 20.90
CA ALA A 240 1.38 -19.57 20.16
C ALA A 240 1.78 -19.18 18.73
N PRO A 241 2.57 -20.02 18.03
CA PRO A 241 2.86 -19.82 16.62
C PRO A 241 1.59 -19.77 15.77
N SER A 242 1.55 -18.86 14.79
CA SER A 242 0.52 -18.91 13.75
C SER A 242 0.72 -20.14 12.85
N PRO A 243 -0.33 -20.89 12.50
CA PRO A 243 -0.24 -21.98 11.54
C PRO A 243 0.03 -21.47 10.11
N ALA A 244 -0.26 -20.20 9.83
CA ALA A 244 0.05 -19.53 8.58
C ALA A 244 1.37 -18.74 8.73
N PRO A 245 2.49 -19.15 8.08
CA PRO A 245 3.80 -18.55 8.32
C PRO A 245 3.88 -17.04 8.04
N GLN A 246 3.05 -16.54 7.12
CA GLN A 246 3.04 -15.16 6.65
C GLN A 246 1.94 -14.29 7.28
N LEU A 247 1.10 -14.85 8.15
CA LEU A 247 -0.04 -14.14 8.74
C LEU A 247 0.02 -14.22 10.27
N SER A 248 -0.21 -13.08 10.91
CA SER A 248 -0.49 -12.99 12.34
C SER A 248 -1.99 -12.75 12.55
N TYR A 249 -2.47 -13.09 13.74
CA TYR A 249 -3.86 -12.81 14.11
C TYR A 249 -4.03 -12.63 15.61
N TRP A 250 -5.13 -11.98 15.96
CA TRP A 250 -5.64 -11.92 17.32
C TRP A 250 -6.84 -12.84 17.46
N LEU A 251 -6.95 -13.51 18.60
CA LEU A 251 -7.99 -14.47 18.86
C LEU A 251 -8.65 -14.19 20.21
N ARG A 252 -9.96 -13.96 20.18
CA ARG A 252 -10.84 -14.26 21.31
C ARG A 252 -11.32 -15.71 21.14
N PRO A 253 -11.00 -16.64 22.06
CA PRO A 253 -11.39 -18.04 21.93
C PRO A 253 -12.91 -18.23 21.81
N HIS A 254 -13.32 -19.20 21.00
CA HIS A 254 -14.72 -19.57 20.81
C HIS A 254 -15.07 -20.79 21.66
N THR A 255 -16.13 -20.71 22.46
CA THR A 255 -16.65 -21.84 23.25
C THR A 255 -18.12 -22.14 22.97
N SER A 256 -18.86 -21.15 22.48
CA SER A 256 -20.27 -21.28 22.07
C SER A 256 -20.47 -22.42 21.07
N ARG A 257 -21.51 -23.24 21.30
CA ARG A 257 -21.92 -24.33 20.40
C ARG A 257 -23.07 -23.95 19.47
N THR A 258 -23.72 -22.82 19.71
CA THR A 258 -24.97 -22.41 19.05
C THR A 258 -24.81 -21.15 18.21
N ARG A 259 -23.89 -20.26 18.59
CA ARG A 259 -23.55 -19.02 17.86
C ARG A 259 -22.28 -19.21 17.05
N LEU A 260 -22.22 -18.60 15.87
CA LEU A 260 -21.07 -18.66 14.97
C LEU A 260 -19.94 -17.72 15.42
N PRO A 261 -18.67 -18.10 15.17
CA PRO A 261 -17.53 -17.21 15.41
C PRO A 261 -17.47 -16.08 14.36
N ILE A 262 -16.72 -15.03 14.67
CA ILE A 262 -16.53 -13.87 13.80
C ILE A 262 -15.11 -13.88 13.22
N LEU A 263 -15.00 -13.73 11.91
CA LEU A 263 -13.75 -13.40 11.22
C LEU A 263 -13.73 -11.90 10.90
N TYR A 264 -12.72 -11.21 11.41
CA TYR A 264 -12.51 -9.78 11.17
C TYR A 264 -11.29 -9.54 10.29
N LEU A 265 -11.49 -8.88 9.16
CA LEU A 265 -10.44 -8.48 8.21
C LEU A 265 -10.35 -6.96 8.18
N HIS A 266 -9.19 -6.40 8.50
CA HIS A 266 -8.99 -4.95 8.43
C HIS A 266 -8.69 -4.49 6.99
N GLY A 267 -8.96 -3.22 6.71
CA GLY A 267 -8.66 -2.59 5.42
C GLY A 267 -7.21 -2.08 5.33
N ILE A 268 -6.92 -1.41 4.21
CA ILE A 268 -5.65 -0.69 3.99
C ILE A 268 -5.53 0.43 5.02
N GLY A 269 -4.38 0.55 5.68
CA GLY A 269 -4.16 1.63 6.64
C GLY A 269 -3.05 1.34 7.64
N VAL A 270 -3.35 1.49 8.93
CA VAL A 270 -2.40 1.31 10.05
C VAL A 270 -2.72 0.03 10.86
N GLY A 271 -3.18 -1.01 10.17
CA GLY A 271 -3.55 -2.29 10.77
C GLY A 271 -4.82 -2.20 11.63
N LEU A 272 -4.85 -2.93 12.74
CA LEU A 272 -6.04 -3.02 13.61
C LEU A 272 -6.28 -1.76 14.48
N HIS A 273 -5.38 -0.78 14.48
CA HIS A 273 -5.48 0.40 15.36
C HIS A 273 -6.84 1.11 15.33
N PRO A 274 -7.43 1.44 14.15
CA PRO A 274 -8.71 2.14 14.09
C PRO A 274 -9.88 1.28 14.59
N HIS A 275 -9.66 -0.04 14.67
CA HIS A 275 -10.69 -1.04 14.91
C HIS A 275 -10.69 -1.56 16.35
N VAL A 276 -9.68 -1.23 17.16
CA VAL A 276 -9.54 -1.75 18.54
C VAL A 276 -10.78 -1.43 19.41
N ALA A 277 -11.31 -0.22 19.32
CA ALA A 277 -12.49 0.18 20.10
C ALA A 277 -13.72 -0.62 19.67
N PHE A 278 -13.98 -0.68 18.36
CA PHE A 278 -15.06 -1.47 17.79
C PHE A 278 -14.95 -2.95 18.18
N LEU A 279 -13.77 -3.56 18.07
CA LEU A 279 -13.55 -4.96 18.45
C LEU A 279 -13.83 -5.22 19.93
N HIS A 280 -13.46 -4.27 20.80
CA HIS A 280 -13.75 -4.37 22.23
C HIS A 280 -15.24 -4.25 22.53
N GLU A 281 -15.94 -3.32 21.89
CA GLU A 281 -17.38 -3.13 22.03
C GLU A 281 -18.13 -4.37 21.54
N GLN A 282 -17.73 -4.92 20.40
CA GLN A 282 -18.29 -6.17 19.86
C GLN A 282 -18.07 -7.35 20.80
N ASP A 283 -16.85 -7.55 21.32
CA ASP A 283 -16.58 -8.60 22.31
C ASP A 283 -17.47 -8.44 23.54
N ARG A 284 -17.55 -7.23 24.10
CA ARG A 284 -18.42 -6.96 25.26
C ARG A 284 -19.89 -7.22 24.96
N ALA A 285 -20.41 -6.77 23.81
CA ALA A 285 -21.80 -6.96 23.44
C ALA A 285 -22.16 -8.45 23.30
N LEU A 286 -21.25 -9.27 22.80
CA LEU A 286 -21.46 -10.71 22.60
C LEU A 286 -21.24 -11.54 23.87
N ASN A 287 -20.28 -11.14 24.71
CA ASN A 287 -19.69 -12.02 25.71
C ASN A 287 -19.86 -11.54 27.17
N ALA A 288 -20.17 -10.27 27.43
CA ALA A 288 -20.17 -9.73 28.81
C ALA A 288 -21.18 -10.40 29.76
N SER A 289 -22.31 -10.87 29.22
CA SER A 289 -23.34 -11.57 30.00
C SER A 289 -23.40 -13.07 29.71
N SER A 290 -22.52 -13.57 28.84
CA SER A 290 -22.50 -14.98 28.45
C SER A 290 -21.61 -15.79 29.39
N PRO A 291 -21.97 -17.04 29.73
CA PRO A 291 -21.13 -17.89 30.56
C PRO A 291 -19.84 -18.31 29.82
N PRO A 292 -18.80 -18.80 30.52
CA PRO A 292 -17.52 -19.14 29.91
C PRO A 292 -17.58 -20.24 28.82
N ASP A 293 -18.54 -21.15 28.91
CA ASP A 293 -18.79 -22.22 27.94
C ASP A 293 -19.64 -21.79 26.74
N ASP A 294 -20.09 -20.53 26.74
CA ASP A 294 -20.82 -19.92 25.65
C ASP A 294 -20.22 -18.55 25.33
N GLN A 295 -19.00 -18.52 24.79
CA GLN A 295 -18.33 -17.30 24.33
C GLN A 295 -18.23 -17.32 22.80
N VAL A 296 -18.62 -16.23 22.15
CA VAL A 296 -18.40 -16.02 20.71
C VAL A 296 -16.95 -15.65 20.50
N GLY A 297 -16.25 -16.44 19.69
CA GLY A 297 -14.87 -16.15 19.35
C GLY A 297 -14.78 -15.12 18.23
N ILE A 298 -13.70 -14.34 18.25
CA ILE A 298 -13.41 -13.31 17.27
C ILE A 298 -11.97 -13.51 16.82
N LEU A 299 -11.78 -13.86 15.56
CA LEU A 299 -10.47 -13.97 14.93
C LEU A 299 -10.24 -12.71 14.09
N CYS A 300 -9.29 -11.88 14.49
CA CYS A 300 -8.89 -10.68 13.76
C CYS A 300 -7.60 -10.96 13.01
N LEU A 301 -7.70 -11.13 11.70
CA LEU A 301 -6.53 -11.36 10.85
C LEU A 301 -5.76 -10.06 10.69
N GLU A 302 -4.44 -10.14 10.82
CA GLU A 302 -3.54 -9.02 10.63
C GLU A 302 -2.74 -9.21 9.33
N VAL A 303 -3.13 -8.46 8.30
CA VAL A 303 -2.51 -8.50 6.97
C VAL A 303 -1.49 -7.37 6.88
N LEU A 304 -0.25 -7.67 7.27
CA LEU A 304 0.82 -6.68 7.45
C LEU A 304 1.22 -5.97 6.14
N GLN A 305 1.02 -6.63 5.00
CA GLN A 305 1.31 -6.12 3.67
C GLN A 305 0.43 -4.91 3.28
N ILE A 306 -0.74 -4.75 3.92
CA ILE A 306 -1.64 -3.62 3.68
C ILE A 306 -1.72 -2.65 4.88
N SER A 307 -0.85 -2.81 5.88
CA SER A 307 -0.90 -2.08 7.15
C SER A 307 0.18 -1.00 7.29
N SER A 308 0.56 -0.31 6.21
CA SER A 308 1.59 0.74 6.19
C SER A 308 2.97 0.29 6.67
N ARG A 309 3.35 -0.94 6.33
CA ARG A 309 4.64 -1.56 6.64
C ARG A 309 5.36 -1.95 5.37
N LEU A 310 6.68 -2.12 5.48
CA LEU A 310 7.44 -2.82 4.45
C LEU A 310 7.53 -4.29 4.87
N THR A 311 7.22 -5.19 3.95
CA THR A 311 7.26 -6.64 4.16
C THR A 311 8.19 -7.26 3.13
N THR A 312 8.87 -8.33 3.51
CA THR A 312 9.70 -9.09 2.56
C THR A 312 8.86 -9.91 1.59
N ASN A 313 7.68 -10.38 2.04
CA ASN A 313 6.77 -11.17 1.24
C ASN A 313 5.64 -10.29 0.66
N PRO A 314 5.16 -10.59 -0.57
CA PRO A 314 4.00 -9.94 -1.14
C PRO A 314 2.71 -10.37 -0.43
N ILE A 315 1.58 -9.78 -0.84
CA ILE A 315 0.25 -10.26 -0.43
C ILE A 315 0.08 -11.68 -0.97
N LEU A 316 -0.48 -12.58 -0.14
CA LEU A 316 -0.74 -13.95 -0.54
C LEU A 316 -1.70 -14.00 -1.74
N PRO A 317 -1.40 -14.82 -2.77
CA PRO A 317 -2.36 -15.15 -3.81
C PRO A 317 -3.65 -15.73 -3.22
N ARG A 318 -4.78 -15.56 -3.92
CA ARG A 318 -6.09 -16.03 -3.45
C ARG A 318 -6.09 -17.52 -3.07
N SER A 319 -5.42 -18.37 -3.85
CA SER A 319 -5.35 -19.81 -3.57
C SER A 319 -4.64 -20.12 -2.26
N GLU A 320 -3.53 -19.42 -1.97
CA GLU A 320 -2.76 -19.60 -0.74
C GLU A 320 -3.46 -18.96 0.46
N PHE A 321 -4.15 -17.85 0.27
CA PHE A 321 -4.91 -17.20 1.34
C PHE A 321 -6.12 -18.04 1.80
N LEU A 322 -6.69 -18.86 0.91
CA LEU A 322 -7.86 -19.69 1.18
C LEU A 322 -7.51 -21.14 1.59
N ALA A 323 -6.25 -21.55 1.49
CA ALA A 323 -5.79 -22.91 1.80
C ALA A 323 -5.57 -23.10 3.30
#